data_AF-A0A836C6M0-F1
#
_entry.id   AF-A0A836C6M0-F1
#
_cell.length_a   1.000
_cell.length_b   1.000
_cell.length_c   1.000
_cell.angle_alpha   90.00
_cell.angle_beta   90.00
_cell.angle_gamma   90.00
#
_symmetry.space_group_name_H-M   'P 1'
#
loop_
_entity.id
_entity.type
_entity.pdbx_description
1 polymer ?
#
loop_
_entity_poly.entity_id
_entity_poly.type
_entity_poly.pdbx_seq_one_letter_code
_entity_poly.pdbx_strand_id
1 'polypeptide(L)'
;MSAFSAAAAGVRFVDISAEGFADRAYRLHYNDAQHRNDTFAAWGTALGFAAAALLLPRGAPAYPWAVAGGAAAGSAAGVAAHMLTRPAEMRYPNKALHELLRTD
;
A
#
# COMPACT_ATOMS: atom_id res chain seq x y z
N MET A 1 -31.38 -12.08 -2.80
CA MET A 1 -30.80 -10.73 -2.98
C MET A 1 -31.93 -9.84 -3.48
N SER A 2 -32.47 -8.96 -2.64
CA SER A 2 -33.69 -8.21 -2.97
C SER A 2 -33.39 -7.05 -3.93
N ALA A 3 -34.36 -6.70 -4.78
CA ALA A 3 -34.30 -5.56 -5.71
C ALA A 3 -33.95 -4.22 -5.03
N PHE A 4 -34.18 -4.14 -3.72
CA PHE A 4 -33.81 -2.99 -2.87
C PHE A 4 -32.28 -2.80 -2.78
N SER A 5 -31.49 -3.88 -2.74
CA SER A 5 -30.03 -3.78 -2.75
C SER A 5 -29.48 -3.30 -4.09
N ALA A 6 -30.13 -3.66 -5.21
CA ALA A 6 -29.73 -3.19 -6.54
C ALA A 6 -30.07 -1.69 -6.73
N ALA A 7 -31.22 -1.24 -6.23
CA ALA A 7 -31.60 0.17 -6.24
C ALA A 7 -30.69 1.02 -5.34
N ALA A 8 -30.36 0.54 -4.13
CA ALA A 8 -29.44 1.24 -3.22
C ALA A 8 -28.00 1.32 -3.77
N ALA A 9 -27.52 0.25 -4.41
CA ALA A 9 -26.25 0.28 -5.14
C ALA A 9 -26.29 1.28 -6.30
N GLY A 10 -27.40 1.29 -7.06
CA GLY A 10 -27.64 2.23 -8.15
C GLY A 10 -27.65 3.69 -7.71
N VAL A 11 -28.29 4.02 -6.58
CA VAL A 11 -28.31 5.37 -6.00
C VAL A 11 -26.91 5.82 -5.54
N ARG A 12 -26.11 4.91 -4.99
CA ARG A 12 -24.72 5.21 -4.57
C ARG A 12 -23.76 5.47 -5.74
N PHE A 13 -24.03 4.90 -6.91
CA PHE A 13 -23.31 5.27 -8.13
C PHE A 13 -23.60 6.72 -8.56
N VAL A 14 -24.76 7.27 -8.21
CA VAL A 14 -25.15 8.64 -8.61
C VAL A 14 -24.49 9.72 -7.73
N ASP A 15 -24.07 9.35 -6.51
CA ASP A 15 -23.46 10.26 -5.53
C ASP A 15 -21.94 10.43 -5.68
N ILE A 16 -21.30 9.60 -6.51
CA ILE A 16 -19.91 9.78 -6.90
C ILE A 16 -19.90 10.69 -8.12
N SER A 17 -19.27 11.88 -8.01
CA SER A 17 -19.10 12.75 -9.18
C SER A 17 -18.37 12.00 -10.30
N ALA A 18 -18.69 12.31 -11.56
CA ALA A 18 -18.04 11.69 -12.71
C ALA A 18 -16.50 11.81 -12.63
N GLU A 19 -15.98 12.95 -12.14
CA GLU A 19 -14.55 13.15 -11.90
C GLU A 19 -14.01 12.22 -10.80
N GLY A 20 -14.75 12.05 -9.70
CA GLY A 20 -14.37 11.17 -8.60
C GLY A 20 -14.35 9.69 -9.00
N PHE A 21 -15.22 9.27 -9.91
CA PHE A 21 -15.19 7.92 -10.47
C PHE A 21 -13.99 7.73 -11.40
N ALA A 22 -13.72 8.70 -12.28
CA ALA A 22 -12.59 8.65 -13.22
C ALA A 22 -11.24 8.61 -12.49
N ASP A 23 -11.03 9.44 -11.46
CA ASP A 23 -9.80 9.44 -10.65
C ASP A 23 -9.57 8.09 -9.95
N ARG A 24 -10.64 7.46 -9.44
CA ARG A 24 -10.55 6.17 -8.76
C ARG A 24 -10.31 5.01 -9.73
N ALA A 25 -10.96 5.03 -10.90
CA ALA A 25 -10.70 4.07 -11.97
C ALA A 25 -9.27 4.21 -12.49
N TYR A 26 -8.76 5.44 -12.62
CA TYR A 26 -7.37 5.74 -12.97
C TYR A 26 -6.41 5.13 -11.94
N ARG A 27 -6.59 5.43 -10.65
CA ARG A 27 -5.70 4.92 -9.59
C ARG A 27 -5.72 3.39 -9.45
N LEU A 28 -6.86 2.76 -9.71
CA LEU A 28 -6.96 1.29 -9.76
C LEU A 28 -6.25 0.73 -11.00
N HIS A 29 -6.44 1.35 -12.17
CA HIS A 29 -5.81 0.94 -13.41
C HIS A 29 -4.28 1.07 -13.36
N TYR A 30 -3.77 2.15 -12.76
CA TYR A 30 -2.34 2.40 -12.60
C TYR A 30 -1.76 1.85 -11.30
N ASN A 31 -2.56 1.14 -10.50
CA ASN A 31 -2.10 0.43 -9.30
C ASN A 31 -1.24 1.28 -8.34
N ASP A 32 -1.67 2.53 -8.14
CA ASP A 32 -0.91 3.58 -7.44
C ASP A 32 -0.54 3.18 -5.99
N ALA A 33 -1.43 2.45 -5.31
CA ALA A 33 -1.17 1.93 -3.97
C ALA A 33 -0.03 0.90 -3.95
N GLN A 34 0.05 0.04 -4.97
CA GLN A 34 1.14 -0.93 -5.09
C GLN A 34 2.46 -0.22 -5.39
N HIS A 35 2.49 0.74 -6.31
CA HIS A 35 3.70 1.53 -6.58
C HIS A 35 4.23 2.24 -5.34
N ARG A 36 3.34 2.79 -4.51
CA ARG A 36 3.74 3.41 -3.25
C ARG A 36 4.29 2.38 -2.26
N ASN A 37 3.66 1.22 -2.10
CA ASN A 37 4.18 0.15 -1.26
C ASN A 37 5.57 -0.32 -1.73
N ASP A 38 5.75 -0.53 -3.02
CA ASP A 38 7.01 -0.96 -3.63
C ASP A 38 8.11 0.09 -3.40
N THR A 39 7.77 1.37 -3.50
CA THR A 39 8.68 2.48 -3.21
C THR A 39 9.15 2.46 -1.75
N PHE A 40 8.23 2.29 -0.80
CA PHE A 40 8.56 2.20 0.62
C PHE A 40 9.40 0.96 0.94
N ALA A 41 9.08 -0.20 0.35
CA ALA A 41 9.86 -1.42 0.50
C ALA A 41 11.28 -1.26 -0.07
N ALA A 42 11.42 -0.64 -1.24
CA ALA A 42 12.72 -0.38 -1.88
C ALA A 42 13.59 0.56 -1.01
N TRP A 43 13.03 1.68 -0.54
CA TRP A 43 13.74 2.59 0.34
C TRP A 43 14.09 1.95 1.68
N GLY A 44 13.15 1.21 2.28
CA GLY A 44 13.38 0.45 3.49
C GLY A 44 14.53 -0.54 3.32
N THR A 45 14.53 -1.30 2.21
CA THR A 45 15.61 -2.24 1.85
C THR A 45 16.95 -1.53 1.77
N ALA A 46 17.03 -0.42 1.03
CA ALA A 46 18.26 0.33 0.84
C ALA A 46 18.82 0.89 2.16
N LEU A 47 17.95 1.46 2.99
CA LEU A 47 18.34 2.01 4.30
C LEU A 47 18.78 0.91 5.27
N GLY A 48 18.05 -0.21 5.32
CA GLY A 48 18.39 -1.35 6.16
C GLY A 48 19.71 -2.00 5.75
N PHE A 49 19.93 -2.15 4.44
CA PHE A 49 21.21 -2.59 3.89
C PHE A 49 22.34 -1.63 4.30
N ALA A 50 22.17 -0.33 4.08
CA ALA A 50 23.18 0.68 4.38
C ALA A 50 23.51 0.70 5.88
N ALA A 51 22.50 0.66 6.74
CA ALA A 51 22.67 0.60 8.19
C ALA A 51 23.46 -0.65 8.61
N ALA A 52 23.09 -1.83 8.10
CA ALA A 52 23.82 -3.06 8.41
C ALA A 52 25.26 -3.04 7.87
N ALA A 53 25.47 -2.51 6.66
CA ALA A 53 26.79 -2.41 6.05
C ALA A 53 27.71 -1.40 6.76
N LEU A 54 27.15 -0.39 7.43
CA LEU A 54 27.89 0.63 8.17
C LEU A 54 28.15 0.24 9.63
N LEU A 55 27.19 -0.41 10.29
CA LEU A 55 27.22 -0.65 11.72
C LEU A 55 27.76 -2.02 12.10
N LEU A 56 27.76 -2.99 11.18
CA LEU A 56 28.19 -4.35 11.49
C LEU A 56 29.67 -4.58 11.17
N PRO A 57 30.35 -5.47 11.93
CA PRO A 57 31.78 -5.74 11.75
C PRO A 57 32.04 -6.39 10.39
N ARG A 58 32.82 -5.70 9.55
CA ARG A 58 33.27 -6.24 8.26
C ARG A 58 34.27 -7.36 8.48
N GLY A 59 34.15 -8.45 7.71
CA GLY A 59 35.08 -9.58 7.74
C GLY A 59 34.62 -10.79 8.56
N ALA A 60 33.51 -10.69 9.30
CA ALA A 60 32.89 -11.88 9.89
C ALA A 60 32.32 -12.78 8.77
N PRO A 61 32.42 -14.13 8.88
CA PRO A 61 31.83 -15.05 7.91
C PRO A 61 30.32 -14.83 7.68
N ALA A 62 29.62 -14.34 8.71
CA ALA A 62 28.20 -14.03 8.65
C ALA A 62 27.87 -12.64 8.09
N TYR A 63 28.87 -11.80 7.75
CA TYR A 63 28.64 -10.42 7.31
C TYR A 63 27.70 -10.31 6.09
N PRO A 64 27.81 -11.12 5.02
CA PRO A 64 26.86 -11.07 3.91
C PRO A 64 25.42 -11.33 4.34
N TRP A 65 25.22 -12.30 5.25
CA TRP A 65 23.91 -12.63 5.81
C TRP A 65 23.38 -11.54 6.71
N ALA A 66 24.25 -10.89 7.48
CA ALA A 66 23.85 -9.81 8.35
C ALA A 66 23.44 -8.56 7.57
N VAL A 67 24.11 -8.26 6.46
CA VAL A 67 23.74 -7.19 5.53
C VAL A 67 22.43 -7.51 4.80
N ALA A 68 22.25 -8.76 4.32
CA ALA A 68 20.98 -9.20 3.74
C ALA A 68 19.83 -9.16 4.76
N GLY A 69 20.10 -9.55 6.00
CA GLY A 69 19.14 -9.45 7.11
C GLY A 69 18.75 -8.00 7.41
N GLY A 70 19.71 -7.08 7.37
CA GLY A 70 19.46 -5.64 7.47
C GLY A 70 18.55 -5.14 6.36
N ALA A 71 18.81 -5.52 5.11
CA ALA A 71 17.95 -5.19 3.97
C ALA A 71 16.51 -5.73 4.15
N ALA A 72 16.36 -6.98 4.59
CA ALA A 72 15.05 -7.59 4.84
C ALA A 72 14.30 -6.88 5.98
N ALA A 73 14.97 -6.60 7.10
CA ALA A 73 14.39 -5.87 8.23
C ALA A 73 13.98 -4.44 7.82
N GLY A 74 14.82 -3.78 7.02
CA GLY A 74 14.53 -2.46 6.47
C GLY A 74 13.32 -2.47 5.54
N SER A 75 13.20 -3.47 4.65
CA SER A 75 12.03 -3.66 3.78
C SER A 75 10.74 -3.78 4.60
N ALA A 76 10.75 -4.64 5.62
CA ALA A 76 9.61 -4.82 6.52
C ALA A 76 9.24 -3.52 7.25
N ALA A 77 10.23 -2.78 7.74
CA ALA A 77 10.02 -1.47 8.36
C ALA A 77 9.45 -0.44 7.35
N GLY A 78 9.91 -0.47 6.10
CA GLY A 78 9.38 0.36 5.02
C GLY A 78 7.90 0.08 4.75
N VAL A 79 7.52 -1.19 4.63
CA VAL A 79 6.11 -1.60 4.47
C VAL A 79 5.27 -1.18 5.67
N ALA A 80 5.79 -1.34 6.89
CA ALA A 80 5.11 -0.86 8.10
C ALA A 80 4.92 0.67 8.07
N ALA A 81 5.94 1.43 7.66
CA ALA A 81 5.84 2.87 7.51
C ALA A 81 4.82 3.28 6.43
N HIS A 82 4.72 2.54 5.32
CA HIS A 82 3.67 2.73 4.33
C HIS A 82 2.28 2.54 4.96
N MET A 83 2.08 1.48 5.75
CA MET A 83 0.80 1.23 6.45
C MET A 83 0.43 2.34 7.44
N LEU A 84 1.41 2.90 8.14
CA LEU A 84 1.22 3.98 9.12
C LEU A 84 0.95 5.34 8.46
N THR A 85 1.57 5.60 7.31
CA THR A 85 1.52 6.90 6.63
C THR A 85 0.59 6.90 5.43
N ARG A 86 -0.18 5.83 5.19
CA ARG A 86 -1.06 5.78 4.03
C ARG A 86 -2.18 6.83 4.10
N PRO A 87 -2.45 7.54 2.99
CA PRO A 87 -3.62 8.40 2.89
C PRO A 87 -4.89 7.61 3.20
N ALA A 88 -5.87 8.28 3.82
CA ALA A 88 -7.13 7.64 4.21
C ALA A 88 -7.87 7.06 3.00
N GLU A 89 -7.67 7.64 1.81
CA GLU A 89 -8.29 7.17 0.57
C GLU A 89 -7.73 5.83 0.08
N MET A 90 -6.56 5.41 0.57
CA MET A 90 -5.90 4.13 0.21
C MET A 90 -6.16 3.01 1.22
N ARG A 91 -7.06 3.21 2.19
CA ARG A 91 -7.35 2.21 3.23
C ARG A 91 -7.97 0.93 2.66
N TYR A 92 -8.70 1.04 1.56
CA TYR A 92 -9.42 -0.08 0.93
C TYR A 92 -8.82 -0.39 -0.44
N PRO A 93 -8.55 -1.68 -0.75
CA PRO A 93 -8.01 -2.10 -2.06
C PRO A 93 -8.92 -1.67 -3.21
N ASN A 94 -10.24 -1.64 -2.95
CA ASN A 94 -11.24 -1.15 -3.87
C ASN A 94 -12.21 -0.25 -3.10
N LYS A 95 -11.85 1.02 -2.97
CA LYS A 95 -12.67 2.03 -2.28
C LYS A 95 -14.05 2.20 -2.92
N ALA A 96 -14.15 2.04 -4.24
CA ALA A 96 -15.43 2.08 -4.95
C ALA A 96 -16.35 0.93 -4.53
N LEU A 97 -15.85 -0.32 -4.53
CA LEU A 97 -16.61 -1.48 -4.06
C LEU A 97 -16.96 -1.36 -2.57
N HIS A 98 -16.03 -0.86 -1.75
CA HIS A 98 -16.26 -0.69 -0.31
C HIS A 98 -17.37 0.33 -0.01
N GLU A 99 -17.41 1.45 -0.72
CA GLU A 99 -18.46 2.46 -0.56
C GLU A 99 -19.82 2.01 -1.14
N LEU A 100 -19.82 1.19 -2.19
CA LEU A 100 -21.03 0.58 -2.75
C LEU A 100 -21.68 -0.45 -1.82
N LEU A 101 -20.88 -1.15 -1.01
CA LEU A 101 -21.33 -2.22 -0.12
C LEU A 101 -21.67 -1.77 1.31
N ARG A 102 -21.35 -0.53 1.71
CA ARG A 102 -21.79 -0.01 3.02
C ARG A 102 -23.33 0.04 3.07
N THR A 103 -23.92 -0.34 4.19
CA THR A 103 -25.38 -0.28 4.44
C THR A 103 -25.73 0.51 5.70
N ASP A 104 -24.73 1.15 6.28
CA ASP A 104 -24.74 1.94 7.50
C ASP A 104 -24.62 3.45 7.22
#